data_AF-A0A061J852-F1
#
_entry.id   AF-A0A061J852-F1
#
_cell.length_a   1.000
_cell.length_b   1.000
_cell.length_c   1.000
_cell.angle_alpha   90.00
_cell.angle_beta   90.00
_cell.angle_gamma   90.00
#
_symmetry.space_group_name_H-M   'P 1'
#
loop_
_entity.id
_entity.type
_entity.pdbx_description
1 polymer ?
#
loop_
_entity_poly.entity_id
_entity_poly.type
_entity_poly.pdbx_seq_one_letter_code
_entity_poly.pdbx_strand_id
1 'polypeptide(L)'
;MDMSFTGLLSFVEALLQHPKFKDKDKCLATVSPSALSSTCTQRRALPNGVHSAVDDPFGIDDICYSLQETMFAVLAEVTERAMAQCASNEVLIVGGVGCNLRLQEMMREMAKSRGGQCYDMDARYCIDNGCMIAYAGLLEYTAGGFTPLPNATITQRFRTDEVHVSWR
;
A
#
# COMPACT_ATOMS: atom_id res chain seq x y z
N MET A 1 -2.99 -1.28 12.07
CA MET A 1 -1.54 -1.46 11.85
C MET A 1 -1.08 -0.13 11.28
N ASP A 2 -0.66 0.79 12.14
CA ASP A 2 -0.48 2.19 11.76
C ASP A 2 0.95 2.40 11.29
N MET A 3 1.20 2.08 10.01
CA MET A 3 2.45 2.45 9.36
C MET A 3 2.36 3.94 9.00
N SER A 4 3.13 4.77 9.69
CA SER A 4 3.22 6.19 9.36
C SER A 4 4.06 6.39 8.10
N PHE A 5 3.43 6.90 7.03
CA PHE A 5 4.11 7.33 5.80
C PHE A 5 4.71 8.74 5.91
N THR A 6 4.74 9.35 7.09
CA THR A 6 5.23 10.72 7.27
C THR A 6 6.66 10.90 6.77
N GLY A 7 7.53 9.89 6.96
CA GLY A 7 8.90 9.94 6.45
C GLY A 7 8.94 10.03 4.92
N LEU A 8 8.14 9.22 4.24
CA LEU A 8 8.05 9.22 2.77
C LEU A 8 7.49 10.54 2.24
N LEU A 9 6.45 11.07 2.90
CA LEU A 9 5.89 12.38 2.55
C LEU A 9 6.95 13.49 2.69
N SER A 10 7.66 13.54 3.82
CA SER A 10 8.70 14.53 4.06
C SER A 10 9.86 14.45 3.05
N PHE A 11 10.18 13.23 2.60
CA PHE A 11 11.19 13.01 1.57
C PHE A 11 10.73 13.51 0.20
N VAL A 12 9.48 13.24 -0.19
CA VAL A 12 8.93 13.75 -1.45
C VAL A 12 8.83 15.28 -1.43
N GLU A 13 8.39 15.87 -0.32
CA GLU A 13 8.37 17.34 -0.13
C GLU A 13 9.76 17.95 -0.30
N ALA A 14 10.81 17.29 0.20
CA ALA A 14 12.19 17.70 0.01
C ALA A 14 12.63 17.65 -1.45
N LEU A 15 12.23 16.61 -2.20
CA LEU A 15 12.52 16.48 -3.64
C LEU A 15 11.88 17.59 -4.46
N LEU A 16 10.65 17.99 -4.14
CA LEU A 16 9.94 19.07 -4.84
C LEU A 16 10.63 20.44 -4.66
N GLN A 17 11.36 20.62 -3.56
CA GLN A 17 12.13 21.84 -3.30
C GLN A 17 13.54 21.81 -3.92
N HIS A 18 13.96 20.67 -4.48
CA HIS A 18 15.30 20.47 -4.99
C HIS A 18 15.59 21.38 -6.20
N PRO A 19 16.81 21.97 -6.34
CA PRO A 19 17.14 22.88 -7.44
C PRO A 19 17.01 22.26 -8.84
N LYS A 20 17.24 20.95 -8.96
CA LYS A 20 17.16 20.20 -10.23
C LYS A 20 15.74 19.79 -10.64
N PHE A 21 14.73 20.02 -9.79
CA PHE A 21 13.34 19.69 -10.09
C PHE A 21 12.73 20.69 -11.08
N LYS A 22 12.22 20.18 -12.21
CA LYS A 22 11.76 21.00 -13.35
C LYS A 22 10.29 21.43 -13.27
N ASP A 23 9.42 20.63 -12.65
CA ASP A 23 7.96 20.74 -12.76
C ASP A 23 7.29 21.58 -11.65
N LYS A 24 7.96 22.65 -11.19
CA LYS A 24 7.44 23.48 -10.08
C LYS A 24 6.06 24.08 -10.35
N ASP A 25 5.78 24.40 -11.59
CA ASP A 25 4.51 25.03 -12.00
C ASP A 25 3.33 24.05 -11.97
N LYS A 26 3.57 22.76 -12.20
CA LYS A 26 2.51 21.72 -12.19
C LYS A 26 2.00 21.43 -10.78
N CYS A 27 2.86 21.54 -9.76
CA CYS A 27 2.48 21.29 -8.36
C CYS A 27 1.51 22.36 -7.81
N LEU A 28 1.57 23.58 -8.33
CA LEU A 28 0.75 24.71 -7.86
C LEU A 28 -0.65 24.74 -8.50
N ALA A 29 -0.85 24.04 -9.62
CA ALA A 29 -2.10 24.07 -10.39
C ALA A 29 -3.24 23.21 -9.79
N THR A 30 -2.93 22.30 -8.87
CA THR A 30 -3.89 21.36 -8.25
C THR A 30 -4.49 21.83 -6.93
N VAL A 31 -4.07 22.98 -6.40
CA VAL A 31 -4.65 23.53 -5.16
C VAL A 31 -5.80 24.47 -5.52
N SER A 32 -7.03 24.04 -5.29
CA SER A 32 -8.19 24.92 -5.32
C SER A 32 -7.98 26.09 -4.33
N PRO A 33 -8.33 27.35 -4.69
CA PRO A 33 -8.01 28.53 -3.88
C PRO A 33 -8.57 28.51 -2.46
N SER A 34 -9.54 27.65 -2.17
CA SER A 34 -10.21 27.54 -0.87
C SER A 34 -9.41 26.77 0.20
N ALA A 35 -8.31 26.11 -0.15
CA ALA A 35 -7.44 25.42 0.82
C ALA A 35 -6.22 26.26 1.25
N LEU A 36 -6.08 27.49 0.77
CA LEU A 36 -5.02 28.41 1.17
C LEU A 36 -5.42 29.23 2.41
N SER A 37 -5.76 28.55 3.50
CA SER A 37 -5.82 29.19 4.82
C SER A 37 -4.75 28.61 5.72
N SER A 38 -3.79 29.46 6.03
CA SER A 38 -3.04 29.47 7.29
C SER A 38 -2.31 28.19 7.66
N THR A 39 -1.12 27.98 7.10
CA THR A 39 0.12 28.04 7.89
C THR A 39 1.34 27.94 6.96
N CYS A 40 1.87 29.09 6.55
CA CYS A 40 3.28 29.23 6.20
C CYS A 40 4.09 29.15 7.51
N THR A 41 4.09 27.97 8.15
CA THR A 41 4.90 27.76 9.35
C THR A 41 6.30 27.40 8.87
N GLN A 42 7.15 28.42 8.85
CA GLN A 42 8.62 28.37 8.81
C GLN A 42 9.24 27.33 7.88
N ARG A 43 9.91 27.82 6.82
CA ARG A 43 10.87 27.07 6.01
C ARG A 43 11.83 26.31 6.92
N ARG A 44 11.51 25.06 7.26
CA ARG A 44 12.46 24.15 7.87
C ARG A 44 13.45 23.82 6.78
N ALA A 45 14.69 24.26 6.97
CA ALA A 45 15.82 23.78 6.20
C ALA A 45 15.72 22.25 6.14
N LEU A 46 15.90 21.71 4.94
CA LEU A 46 15.97 20.28 4.66
C LEU A 46 16.81 19.60 5.75
N PRO A 47 16.23 18.72 6.60
CA PRO A 47 17.05 17.96 7.53
C PRO A 47 17.85 16.98 6.68
N ASN A 48 19.14 17.29 6.54
CA ASN A 48 20.18 16.54 5.83
C ASN A 48 20.05 16.59 4.31
N GLY A 49 21.09 17.09 3.65
CA GLY A 49 21.20 17.23 2.20
C GLY A 49 20.74 15.98 1.47
N VAL A 50 19.51 16.03 0.93
CA VAL A 50 18.99 15.02 0.03
C VAL A 50 19.88 15.07 -1.21
N HIS A 51 20.81 14.14 -1.28
CA HIS A 51 21.61 13.93 -2.46
C HIS A 51 20.73 13.21 -3.47
N SER A 52 20.35 13.92 -4.53
CA SER A 52 19.87 13.24 -5.74
C SER A 52 20.99 12.32 -6.21
N ALA A 53 20.75 11.02 -6.21
CA ALA A 53 21.68 10.04 -6.79
C ALA A 53 21.88 10.27 -8.30
N VAL A 54 20.96 11.02 -8.92
CA VAL A 54 20.94 11.33 -10.34
C VAL A 54 21.43 12.76 -10.54
N ASP A 55 22.38 12.92 -11.47
CA ASP A 55 22.90 14.23 -11.83
C ASP A 55 21.99 15.02 -12.76
N ASP A 56 21.15 14.31 -13.49
CA ASP A 56 20.22 14.89 -14.45
C ASP A 56 19.01 15.57 -13.79
N PRO A 57 18.47 16.62 -14.42
CA PRO A 57 17.24 17.25 -13.95
C PRO A 57 16.00 16.36 -14.13
N PHE A 58 15.19 16.22 -13.08
CA PHE A 58 14.03 15.32 -13.00
C PHE A 58 12.68 16.06 -12.84
N GLY A 59 11.60 15.37 -13.18
CA GLY A 59 10.21 15.85 -13.13
C GLY A 59 9.31 15.06 -12.18
N ILE A 60 8.00 15.34 -12.21
CA ILE A 60 7.00 14.63 -11.39
C ILE A 60 6.91 13.16 -11.78
N ASP A 61 6.96 12.88 -13.08
CA ASP A 61 6.82 11.51 -13.60
C ASP A 61 7.95 10.60 -13.09
N ASP A 62 9.17 11.12 -13.00
CA ASP A 62 10.33 10.42 -12.44
C ASP A 62 10.15 10.10 -10.96
N ILE A 63 9.57 11.04 -10.19
CA ILE A 63 9.28 10.85 -8.77
C ILE A 63 8.19 9.80 -8.60
N CYS A 64 7.10 9.89 -9.35
CA CYS A 64 5.99 8.93 -9.31
C CYS A 64 6.45 7.53 -9.66
N TYR A 65 7.23 7.38 -10.74
CA TYR A 65 7.82 6.11 -11.14
C TYR A 65 8.75 5.55 -10.05
N SER A 66 9.70 6.35 -9.58
CA SER A 66 10.67 5.92 -8.57
C SER A 66 9.99 5.52 -7.26
N LEU A 67 8.95 6.27 -6.87
CA LEU A 67 8.15 5.97 -5.69
C LEU A 67 7.43 4.62 -5.85
N GLN A 68 6.75 4.43 -6.97
CA GLN A 68 6.02 3.20 -7.26
C GLN A 68 6.96 1.99 -7.25
N GLU A 69 8.06 2.05 -7.99
CA GLU A 69 9.04 0.97 -8.07
C GLU A 69 9.66 0.66 -6.71
N THR A 70 10.07 1.69 -5.95
CA THR A 70 10.70 1.50 -4.64
C THR A 70 9.73 0.87 -3.65
N MET A 71 8.49 1.38 -3.57
CA MET A 71 7.48 0.84 -2.65
C MET A 71 7.09 -0.59 -3.02
N PHE A 72 6.87 -0.86 -4.30
CA PHE A 72 6.44 -2.18 -4.75
C PHE A 72 7.57 -3.21 -4.68
N ALA A 73 8.83 -2.82 -4.88
CA ALA A 73 9.97 -3.69 -4.62
C ALA A 73 10.03 -4.13 -3.16
N VAL A 74 9.83 -3.20 -2.20
CA VAL A 74 9.77 -3.53 -0.77
C VAL A 74 8.61 -4.50 -0.47
N LEU A 75 7.43 -4.27 -1.06
CA LEU A 75 6.29 -5.17 -0.90
C LEU A 75 6.61 -6.57 -1.45
N ALA A 76 7.14 -6.65 -2.67
CA ALA A 76 7.50 -7.92 -3.29
C ALA A 76 8.54 -8.69 -2.49
N GLU A 77 9.56 -8.01 -1.96
CA GLU A 77 10.59 -8.60 -1.09
C GLU A 77 10.00 -9.16 0.21
N VAL A 78 9.15 -8.39 0.90
CA VAL A 78 8.52 -8.84 2.15
C VAL A 78 7.58 -10.02 1.89
N THR A 79 6.81 -9.96 0.80
CA THR A 79 5.93 -11.06 0.37
C THR A 79 6.73 -12.31 0.02
N GLU A 80 7.82 -12.18 -0.72
CA GLU A 80 8.72 -13.30 -1.04
C GLU A 80 9.27 -13.95 0.23
N ARG A 81 9.74 -13.14 1.19
CA ARG A 81 10.21 -13.63 2.49
C ARG A 81 9.13 -14.38 3.25
N ALA A 82 7.90 -13.85 3.26
CA ALA A 82 6.76 -14.50 3.90
C ALA A 82 6.45 -15.85 3.23
N MET A 83 6.41 -15.90 1.89
CA MET A 83 6.20 -17.14 1.13
C MET A 83 7.26 -18.20 1.47
N ALA A 84 8.53 -17.81 1.53
CA ALA A 84 9.62 -18.70 1.91
C ALA A 84 9.46 -19.22 3.35
N GLN A 85 9.01 -18.37 4.28
CA GLN A 85 8.82 -18.72 5.69
C GLN A 85 7.62 -19.65 5.92
N CYS A 86 6.53 -19.47 5.19
CA CYS A 86 5.33 -20.31 5.32
C CYS A 86 5.30 -21.52 4.37
N ALA A 87 6.35 -21.70 3.56
CA ALA A 87 6.43 -22.73 2.52
C ALA A 87 5.24 -22.70 1.54
N SER A 88 4.74 -21.50 1.21
CA SER A 88 3.69 -21.32 0.21
C SER A 88 4.28 -21.10 -1.18
N ASN A 89 3.64 -21.70 -2.18
CA ASN A 89 3.92 -21.45 -3.60
C ASN A 89 2.91 -20.50 -4.24
N GLU A 90 1.94 -20.00 -3.46
CA GLU A 90 0.86 -19.16 -3.96
C GLU A 90 0.82 -17.83 -3.20
N VAL A 91 0.58 -16.75 -3.94
CA VAL A 91 0.34 -15.41 -3.39
C VAL A 91 -0.97 -14.87 -3.96
N LEU A 92 -1.78 -14.27 -3.09
CA LEU A 92 -3.01 -13.59 -3.46
C LEU A 92 -2.87 -12.10 -3.14
N ILE A 93 -3.14 -11.25 -4.13
CA ILE A 93 -3.13 -9.79 -3.96
C ILE A 93 -4.57 -9.32 -3.72
N VAL A 94 -4.79 -8.62 -2.60
CA VAL A 94 -6.08 -8.05 -2.20
C VAL A 94 -5.95 -6.59 -1.79
N GLY A 95 -7.08 -5.90 -1.61
CA GLY A 95 -7.14 -4.49 -1.23
C GLY A 95 -7.11 -3.55 -2.44
N GLY A 96 -7.59 -2.31 -2.25
CA GLY A 96 -7.72 -1.35 -3.36
C GLY A 96 -6.41 -1.02 -4.09
N VAL A 97 -5.27 -1.03 -3.37
CA VAL A 97 -3.94 -0.85 -3.97
C VAL A 97 -3.52 -2.07 -4.81
N GLY A 98 -4.06 -3.25 -4.51
CA GLY A 98 -3.85 -4.47 -5.27
C GLY A 98 -4.37 -4.42 -6.71
N CYS A 99 -5.22 -3.45 -7.05
CA CYS A 99 -5.66 -3.17 -8.42
C CYS A 99 -4.58 -2.50 -9.29
N ASN A 100 -3.44 -2.11 -8.72
CA ASN A 100 -2.37 -1.47 -9.48
C ASN A 100 -1.67 -2.49 -10.40
N LEU A 101 -1.75 -2.27 -11.71
CA LEU A 101 -1.22 -3.20 -12.71
C LEU A 101 0.28 -3.43 -12.58
N ARG A 102 1.06 -2.42 -12.18
CA ARG A 102 2.50 -2.55 -12.00
C ARG A 102 2.85 -3.39 -10.77
N LEU A 103 2.09 -3.23 -9.67
CA LEU A 103 2.25 -4.09 -8.49
C LEU A 103 1.95 -5.55 -8.83
N GLN A 104 0.86 -5.81 -9.57
CA GLN A 104 0.49 -7.15 -10.00
C GLN A 104 1.56 -7.76 -10.91
N GLU A 105 2.13 -6.98 -11.83
CA GLU A 105 3.23 -7.42 -12.68
C GLU A 105 4.46 -7.85 -11.87
N MET A 106 4.95 -6.99 -10.97
CA MET A 106 6.13 -7.28 -10.14
C MET A 106 5.91 -8.52 -9.24
N MET A 107 4.72 -8.67 -8.67
CA MET A 107 4.36 -9.83 -7.85
C MET A 107 4.26 -11.12 -8.68
N ARG A 108 3.71 -11.05 -9.91
CA ARG A 108 3.69 -12.20 -10.84
C ARG A 108 5.09 -12.62 -11.24
N GLU A 109 5.98 -11.68 -11.54
CA GLU A 109 7.37 -11.98 -11.87
C GLU A 109 8.11 -12.64 -10.69
N MET A 110 7.94 -12.09 -9.48
CA MET A 110 8.50 -12.67 -8.26
C MET A 110 7.95 -14.07 -7.98
N ALA A 111 6.64 -14.28 -8.06
CA ALA A 111 6.05 -15.60 -7.82
C ALA A 111 6.53 -16.62 -8.86
N LYS A 112 6.58 -16.22 -10.14
CA LYS A 112 7.03 -17.08 -11.24
C LYS A 112 8.51 -17.47 -11.11
N SER A 113 9.38 -16.55 -10.67
CA SER A 113 10.81 -16.85 -10.50
C SER A 113 11.05 -17.95 -9.45
N ARG A 114 10.12 -18.09 -8.50
CA ARG A 114 10.09 -19.12 -7.45
C ARG A 114 9.38 -20.41 -7.87
N GLY A 115 8.82 -20.48 -9.08
CA GLY A 115 7.97 -21.58 -9.52
C GLY A 115 6.57 -21.58 -8.87
N GLY A 116 6.16 -20.46 -8.28
CA GLY A 116 4.86 -20.25 -7.68
C GLY A 116 3.85 -19.58 -8.61
N GLN A 117 2.67 -19.29 -8.07
CA GLN A 117 1.58 -18.61 -8.76
C GLN A 117 1.16 -17.35 -8.00
N CYS A 118 0.80 -16.32 -8.75
CA CYS A 118 0.23 -15.09 -8.22
C CYS A 118 -1.19 -14.94 -8.74
N TYR A 119 -2.12 -14.75 -7.81
CA TYR A 119 -3.53 -14.50 -8.09
C TYR A 119 -3.82 -13.02 -7.85
N ASP A 120 -4.10 -12.30 -8.93
CA ASP A 120 -4.73 -10.98 -8.87
C ASP A 120 -6.25 -11.12 -9.02
N MET A 121 -7.00 -10.35 -8.23
CA MET A 121 -8.46 -10.34 -8.29
C MET A 121 -8.99 -9.15 -9.08
N ASP A 122 -10.18 -9.35 -9.66
CA ASP A 122 -10.98 -8.28 -10.26
C ASP A 122 -11.18 -7.15 -9.26
N ALA A 123 -11.04 -5.90 -9.73
CA ALA A 123 -11.16 -4.70 -8.91
C ALA A 123 -12.45 -4.66 -8.06
N ARG A 124 -13.54 -5.28 -8.54
CA ARG A 124 -14.83 -5.40 -7.83
C ARG A 124 -14.74 -6.17 -6.51
N TYR A 125 -13.79 -7.10 -6.38
CA TYR A 125 -13.58 -7.91 -5.19
C TYR A 125 -12.40 -7.43 -4.33
N CYS A 126 -11.54 -6.57 -4.88
CA CYS A 126 -10.39 -5.99 -4.16
C CYS A 126 -10.77 -4.81 -3.25
N ILE A 127 -11.86 -4.12 -3.53
CA ILE A 127 -12.37 -3.01 -2.70
C ILE A 127 -13.28 -3.57 -1.60
N ASP A 128 -13.32 -2.91 -0.44
CA ASP A 128 -14.20 -3.27 0.67
C ASP A 128 -15.65 -3.48 0.21
N ASN A 129 -16.14 -4.71 0.35
CA ASN A 129 -17.46 -5.11 -0.14
C ASN A 129 -18.16 -6.04 0.86
N GLY A 130 -19.49 -6.05 0.84
CA GLY A 130 -20.28 -6.92 1.73
C GLY A 130 -20.15 -8.42 1.42
N CYS A 131 -19.76 -8.77 0.18
CA CYS A 131 -19.65 -10.17 -0.23
C CYS A 131 -18.50 -10.89 0.49
N MET A 132 -17.36 -10.22 0.72
CA MET A 132 -16.23 -10.83 1.46
C MET A 132 -16.62 -11.14 2.92
N ILE A 133 -17.44 -10.28 3.54
CA ILE A 133 -17.95 -10.47 4.90
C ILE A 133 -18.96 -11.62 4.93
N ALA A 134 -19.91 -11.62 3.99
CA ALA A 134 -20.91 -12.67 3.90
C ALA A 134 -20.28 -14.05 3.63
N TYR A 135 -19.26 -14.12 2.77
CA TYR A 135 -18.58 -15.36 2.45
C TYR A 135 -17.75 -15.89 3.64
N ALA A 136 -16.99 -15.03 4.32
CA ALA A 136 -16.27 -15.42 5.54
C ALA A 136 -17.23 -15.91 6.64
N GLY A 137 -18.34 -15.21 6.87
CA GLY A 137 -19.35 -15.61 7.84
C GLY A 137 -20.07 -16.91 7.47
N LEU A 138 -20.30 -17.16 6.17
CA LEU A 138 -20.83 -18.43 5.68
C LEU A 138 -19.86 -19.59 5.97
N LEU A 139 -18.56 -19.40 5.68
CA LEU A 139 -17.54 -20.42 5.96
C LEU A 139 -17.49 -20.75 7.46
N GLU A 140 -17.43 -19.73 8.32
CA GLU A 140 -17.45 -19.91 9.77
C GLU A 140 -18.71 -20.64 10.24
N TYR A 141 -19.89 -20.24 9.76
CA TYR A 141 -21.15 -20.88 10.11
C TYR A 141 -21.20 -22.35 9.69
N THR A 142 -20.74 -22.66 8.46
CA THR A 142 -20.69 -24.05 7.96
C THR A 142 -19.70 -24.92 8.73
N ALA A 143 -18.65 -24.33 9.31
CA ALA A 143 -17.72 -25.00 10.21
C ALA A 143 -18.24 -25.13 11.65
N GLY A 144 -19.49 -24.73 11.92
CA GLY A 144 -20.14 -24.82 13.23
C GLY A 144 -19.85 -23.62 14.14
N GLY A 145 -19.20 -22.56 13.65
CA GLY A 145 -18.98 -21.32 14.38
C GLY A 145 -20.28 -20.53 14.53
N PHE A 146 -20.51 -19.97 15.72
CA PHE A 146 -21.67 -19.12 15.99
C PHE A 146 -21.34 -18.07 17.04
N THR A 147 -21.77 -16.83 16.81
CA THR A 147 -21.66 -15.73 17.78
C THR A 147 -23.03 -15.42 18.36
N PRO A 148 -23.26 -15.65 19.67
CA PRO A 148 -24.48 -15.22 20.34
C PRO A 148 -24.67 -13.70 20.21
N LEU A 149 -25.91 -13.24 20.04
CA LEU A 149 -26.21 -11.82 19.86
C LEU A 149 -25.62 -10.89 20.95
N PRO A 150 -25.59 -11.26 22.25
CA PRO A 150 -24.93 -10.45 23.27
C PRO A 150 -23.42 -10.25 23.06
N ASN A 151 -22.78 -11.16 22.33
CA ASN A 151 -21.35 -11.13 22.02
C ASN A 151 -21.06 -10.50 20.65
N ALA A 152 -22.09 -10.19 19.85
CA ALA A 152 -21.96 -9.53 18.55
C ALA A 152 -21.70 -8.03 18.70
N THR A 153 -20.59 -7.70 19.35
CA THR A 153 -20.14 -6.33 19.64
C THR A 153 -19.12 -5.83 18.63
N ILE A 154 -18.80 -4.54 18.68
CA ILE A 154 -17.84 -3.90 17.77
C ILE A 154 -16.45 -3.89 18.41
N THR A 155 -15.45 -4.37 17.68
CA THR A 155 -14.04 -4.29 18.07
C THR A 155 -13.29 -3.42 17.07
N GLN A 156 -12.94 -2.19 17.44
CA GLN A 156 -12.28 -1.24 16.53
C GLN A 156 -10.85 -1.67 16.13
N ARG A 157 -10.15 -2.39 17.01
CA ARG A 157 -8.78 -2.86 16.81
C ARG A 157 -8.72 -4.38 16.74
N PHE A 158 -9.62 -4.97 15.97
CA PHE A 158 -9.71 -6.42 15.85
C PHE A 158 -8.45 -6.96 15.15
N ARG A 159 -7.69 -7.82 15.83
CA ARG A 159 -6.46 -8.38 15.26
C ARG A 159 -6.75 -9.61 14.42
N THR A 160 -5.98 -9.80 13.36
CA THR A 160 -6.11 -10.97 12.46
C THR A 160 -5.77 -12.30 13.11
N ASP A 161 -4.97 -12.29 14.18
CA ASP A 161 -4.58 -13.50 14.92
C ASP A 161 -5.50 -13.83 16.10
N GLU A 162 -6.50 -13.00 16.40
CA GLU A 162 -7.52 -13.27 17.43
C GLU A 162 -8.63 -14.22 16.94
N VAL A 163 -8.82 -14.33 15.62
CA VAL A 163 -9.85 -15.18 15.03
C VAL A 163 -9.31 -16.61 14.86
N HIS A 164 -9.97 -17.57 15.52
CA HIS A 164 -9.68 -18.98 15.30
C HIS A 164 -10.35 -19.47 14.00
N VAL A 165 -9.55 -19.64 12.95
CA VAL A 165 -10.02 -20.10 11.64
C VAL A 165 -10.13 -21.64 11.64
N SER A 166 -11.35 -22.16 11.85
CA SER A 166 -11.66 -23.60 11.80
C SER A 166 -12.01 -24.11 10.39
N TRP A 167 -12.19 -23.18 9.44
CA TRP A 167 -12.47 -23.46 8.03
C TRP A 167 -11.18 -23.25 7.21
N ARG A 168 -10.51 -24.34 6.86
CA ARG A 168 -9.34 -24.31 5.95
C ARG A 168 -9.50 -25.38 4.88
#